data_AF-A0A7C2FBM7-F1
#
_entry.id   AF-A0A7C2FBM7-F1
#
_cell.length_a   1.000
_cell.length_b   1.000
_cell.length_c   1.000
_cell.angle_alpha   90.00
_cell.angle_beta   90.00
_cell.angle_gamma   90.00
#
_symmetry.space_group_name_H-M   'P 1'
#
loop_
_entity.id
_entity.type
_entity.pdbx_description
1 polymer ?
#
loop_
_entity_poly.entity_id
_entity_poly.type
_entity_poly.pdbx_seq_one_letter_code
_entity_poly.pdbx_strand_id
1 'polypeptide(L)'
;MSQHHELKGQYDLEYLGLRNLNTVYWNLPTPWLYEQVVRRREGLISHLGPLVVRTGSYTGRSPNDKFIVKESKNKQKVWWGKENRPFDEKRFDSIWARMQAYLQGDDVFVQDCYIGTDKKHRMPVRVITEYAWHSLFVRNLFVRIENDDELAAHKPEFTIIDLPKFHAVPELDHTNSEAFILLNFDKKLVLIGGTSYGGEIKKSAFTLMNFMMPDKKVLPMHCSANINKSGETVIYFGLSGTGKTTLSADPDRALIGDDEHGWSDNGVFNFEGGCYAKVIRLSEEAEPAIYATTRKFGTILENVAIDSYHRKPDLNDDTFTENTRAAYPITNLDNIKEDGKSGHPTDIVFLTADAFGVLPPLSRLTPQQAMYHFLLGYTAKVAGTERGVTEPQAT
;
A
#
# COMPACT_ATOMS: atom_id res chain seq x y z
N MET A 1 -6.45 -29.16 -20.34
CA MET A 1 -6.17 -27.87 -19.65
C MET A 1 -6.26 -26.80 -20.72
N SER A 2 -7.25 -25.92 -20.66
CA SER A 2 -7.52 -24.93 -21.71
C SER A 2 -6.36 -23.93 -21.83
N GLN A 3 -6.08 -23.49 -23.05
CA GLN A 3 -5.15 -22.40 -23.32
C GLN A 3 -5.56 -21.18 -22.48
N HIS A 4 -4.59 -20.62 -21.77
CA HIS A 4 -4.75 -19.40 -20.99
C HIS A 4 -5.15 -18.26 -21.94
N HIS A 5 -6.34 -17.70 -21.78
CA HIS A 5 -6.66 -16.43 -22.41
C HIS A 5 -5.90 -15.36 -21.61
N GLU A 6 -4.87 -14.75 -22.18
CA GLU A 6 -4.19 -13.63 -21.53
C GLU A 6 -5.20 -12.50 -21.32
N LEU A 7 -5.59 -12.27 -20.06
CA LEU A 7 -6.39 -11.11 -19.67
C LEU A 7 -5.46 -9.89 -19.64
N LYS A 8 -5.16 -9.37 -20.82
CA LYS A 8 -4.18 -8.30 -21.04
C LYS A 8 -4.91 -6.97 -21.31
N GLY A 9 -4.44 -5.88 -20.70
CA GLY A 9 -4.90 -4.53 -21.03
C GLY A 9 -4.44 -4.06 -22.41
N GLN A 10 -4.84 -2.86 -22.85
CA GLN A 10 -4.64 -2.43 -24.23
C GLN A 10 -3.17 -2.29 -24.65
N TYR A 11 -2.26 -1.97 -23.71
CA TYR A 11 -0.84 -1.76 -23.99
C TYR A 11 -0.01 -2.95 -23.52
N ASP A 12 0.95 -3.39 -24.35
CA ASP A 12 2.00 -4.31 -23.95
C ASP A 12 3.09 -3.61 -23.10
N LEU A 13 4.15 -4.30 -22.71
CA LEU A 13 5.27 -3.72 -21.93
C LEU A 13 6.33 -3.02 -22.80
N GLU A 14 6.22 -3.09 -24.14
CA GLU A 14 7.22 -2.51 -25.05
C GLU A 14 7.31 -0.98 -24.97
N TYR A 15 6.23 -0.27 -24.62
CA TYR A 15 6.26 1.20 -24.43
C TYR A 15 7.15 1.61 -23.25
N LEU A 16 7.37 0.68 -22.31
CA LEU A 16 8.31 0.83 -21.21
C LEU A 16 9.73 0.44 -21.64
N GLY A 17 9.98 0.07 -22.89
CA GLY A 17 11.28 -0.42 -23.35
C GLY A 17 11.68 -1.78 -22.77
N LEU A 18 10.75 -2.49 -22.12
CA LEU A 18 10.96 -3.87 -21.68
C LEU A 18 10.88 -4.79 -22.90
N ARG A 19 11.92 -5.61 -23.09
CA ARG A 19 12.10 -6.50 -24.26
C ARG A 19 12.66 -7.83 -23.81
N ASN A 20 12.45 -8.88 -24.60
CA ASN A 20 12.98 -10.24 -24.35
C ASN A 20 12.69 -10.76 -22.93
N LEU A 21 11.52 -10.44 -22.37
CA LEU A 21 11.03 -11.09 -21.14
C LEU A 21 10.78 -12.57 -21.45
N ASN A 22 10.97 -13.45 -20.46
CA ASN A 22 10.71 -14.88 -20.65
C ASN A 22 9.19 -15.16 -20.62
N THR A 23 8.53 -14.92 -19.48
CA THR A 23 7.08 -15.05 -19.34
C THR A 23 6.49 -13.79 -18.70
N VAL A 24 5.41 -13.26 -19.28
CA VAL A 24 4.65 -12.15 -18.71
C VAL A 24 3.32 -12.69 -18.18
N TYR A 25 3.19 -12.75 -16.86
CA TYR A 25 2.00 -13.25 -16.19
C TYR A 25 1.00 -12.10 -15.96
N TRP A 26 0.02 -11.98 -16.85
CA TRP A 26 -0.99 -10.93 -16.81
C TRP A 26 -2.14 -11.24 -15.85
N ASN A 27 -2.41 -10.32 -14.92
CA ASN A 27 -3.60 -10.25 -14.09
C ASN A 27 -3.98 -11.57 -13.41
N LEU A 28 -2.97 -12.35 -12.99
CA LEU A 28 -3.20 -13.68 -12.42
C LEU A 28 -4.16 -13.60 -11.22
N PRO A 29 -5.14 -14.52 -11.14
CA PRO A 29 -6.04 -14.59 -10.00
C PRO A 29 -5.31 -15.15 -8.77
N THR A 30 -5.90 -14.94 -7.59
CA THR A 30 -5.34 -15.33 -6.29
C THR A 30 -4.84 -16.79 -6.24
N PRO A 31 -5.59 -17.82 -6.72
CA PRO A 31 -5.08 -19.20 -6.70
C PRO A 31 -3.81 -19.42 -7.53
N TRP A 32 -3.72 -18.78 -8.71
CA TRP A 32 -2.53 -18.89 -9.55
C TRP A 32 -1.32 -18.21 -8.91
N LEU A 33 -1.53 -17.05 -8.29
CA LEU A 33 -0.48 -16.36 -7.55
C LEU A 33 0.01 -17.21 -6.37
N TYR A 34 -0.89 -17.89 -5.65
CA TYR A 34 -0.53 -18.86 -4.61
C TYR A 34 0.37 -19.98 -5.13
N GLU A 35 0.01 -20.59 -6.26
CA GLU A 35 0.83 -21.63 -6.87
C GLU A 35 2.22 -21.11 -7.25
N GLN A 36 2.29 -19.90 -7.81
CA GLN A 36 3.57 -19.28 -8.19
C GLN A 36 4.42 -18.97 -6.96
N VAL A 37 3.85 -18.39 -5.90
CA VAL A 37 4.55 -18.12 -4.64
C VAL A 37 5.20 -19.39 -4.08
N VAL A 38 4.45 -20.50 -4.03
CA VAL A 38 4.95 -21.78 -3.51
C VAL A 38 6.00 -22.39 -4.44
N ARG A 39 5.76 -22.45 -5.76
CA ARG A 39 6.70 -23.02 -6.74
C ARG A 39 8.03 -22.25 -6.77
N ARG A 40 7.97 -20.93 -6.65
CA ARG A 40 9.12 -20.01 -6.67
C ARG A 40 9.78 -19.86 -5.30
N ARG A 41 9.25 -20.52 -4.25
CA ARG A 41 9.75 -20.48 -2.87
C ARG A 41 9.80 -19.07 -2.29
N GLU A 42 8.89 -18.22 -2.70
CA GLU A 42 8.77 -16.83 -2.22
C GLU A 42 8.07 -16.74 -0.85
N GLY A 43 7.29 -17.77 -0.52
CA GLY A 43 6.55 -17.87 0.72
C GLY A 43 6.03 -19.29 0.93
N LEU A 44 5.25 -19.45 2.00
CA LEU A 44 4.68 -20.75 2.37
C LEU A 44 3.23 -20.59 2.81
N ILE A 45 2.42 -21.63 2.60
CA ILE A 45 1.03 -21.65 3.05
C ILE A 45 0.99 -21.99 4.54
N SER A 46 0.33 -21.17 5.34
CA SER A 46 0.08 -21.43 6.76
C SER A 46 -1.20 -22.23 6.97
N HIS A 47 -1.38 -22.71 8.20
CA HIS A 47 -2.62 -23.33 8.64
C HIS A 47 -3.83 -22.44 8.30
N LEU A 48 -4.88 -23.03 7.74
CA LEU A 48 -6.11 -22.38 7.25
C LEU A 48 -5.97 -21.55 5.96
N GLY A 49 -4.79 -21.54 5.33
CA GLY A 49 -4.61 -21.06 3.95
C GLY A 49 -4.02 -19.66 3.70
N PRO A 50 -3.69 -18.79 4.67
CA PRO A 50 -2.89 -17.60 4.36
C PRO A 50 -1.51 -17.96 3.79
N LEU A 51 -0.88 -17.04 3.07
CA LEU A 51 0.55 -17.11 2.77
C LEU A 51 1.34 -16.41 3.86
N VAL A 52 2.48 -16.97 4.26
CA VAL A 52 3.46 -16.31 5.10
C VAL A 52 4.69 -16.02 4.26
N VAL A 53 5.13 -14.75 4.26
CA VAL A 53 6.28 -14.26 3.48
C VAL A 53 7.31 -13.58 4.39
N ARG A 54 8.51 -13.36 3.85
CA ARG A 54 9.62 -12.68 4.53
C ARG A 54 10.20 -11.59 3.64
N THR A 55 10.48 -10.43 4.23
CA THR A 55 11.02 -9.27 3.50
C THR A 55 12.48 -8.96 3.86
N GLY A 56 13.14 -9.88 4.57
CA GLY A 56 14.53 -9.74 4.98
C GLY A 56 14.71 -8.57 5.96
N SER A 57 15.76 -7.77 5.75
CA SER A 57 16.10 -6.63 6.60
C SER A 57 15.11 -5.45 6.48
N TYR A 58 14.28 -5.43 5.43
CA TYR A 58 13.32 -4.36 5.15
C TYR A 58 11.94 -4.75 5.68
N THR A 59 11.73 -4.63 6.98
CA THR A 59 10.47 -4.99 7.66
C THR A 59 9.51 -3.81 7.86
N GLY A 60 9.80 -2.67 7.23
CA GLY A 60 9.05 -1.43 7.31
C GLY A 60 9.46 -0.47 6.18
N ARG A 61 8.87 0.73 6.17
CA ARG A 61 9.20 1.75 5.17
C ARG A 61 10.66 2.19 5.29
N SER A 62 11.22 2.65 4.18
CA SER A 62 12.55 3.27 4.07
C SER A 62 12.44 4.74 3.64
N PRO A 63 11.96 5.65 4.51
CA PRO A 63 11.78 7.06 4.14
C PRO A 63 13.04 7.73 3.60
N ASN A 64 14.23 7.29 4.05
CA ASN A 64 15.52 7.81 3.63
C ASN A 64 15.91 7.44 2.19
N ASP A 65 15.28 6.42 1.64
CA ASP A 65 15.53 5.87 0.31
C ASP A 65 14.41 6.25 -0.69
N LYS A 66 13.46 7.09 -0.27
CA LYS A 66 12.44 7.68 -1.13
C LYS A 66 12.93 8.99 -1.75
N PHE A 67 12.81 9.09 -3.06
CA PHE A 67 13.15 10.28 -3.83
C PHE A 67 12.12 10.61 -4.90
N ILE A 68 12.06 11.89 -5.27
CA ILE A 68 11.23 12.42 -6.35
C ILE A 68 12.15 13.09 -7.36
N VAL A 69 12.04 12.69 -8.63
CA VAL A 69 12.83 13.28 -9.71
C VAL A 69 12.53 14.77 -9.82
N LYS A 70 13.58 15.59 -9.80
CA LYS A 70 13.47 17.05 -9.90
C LYS A 70 13.31 17.48 -11.36
N GLU A 71 12.14 17.16 -11.91
CA GLU A 71 11.75 17.51 -13.27
C GLU A 71 11.27 18.96 -13.42
N SER A 72 11.47 19.55 -14.60
CA SER A 72 11.22 20.98 -14.81
C SER A 72 9.75 21.39 -14.67
N LYS A 73 8.81 20.50 -15.04
CA LYS A 73 7.37 20.77 -15.12
C LYS A 73 6.69 20.78 -13.75
N ASN A 74 7.04 19.81 -12.90
CA ASN A 74 6.40 19.65 -11.59
C ASN A 74 7.21 20.23 -10.42
N LYS A 75 8.40 20.81 -10.64
CA LYS A 75 9.28 21.29 -9.55
C LYS A 75 8.65 22.28 -8.57
N GLN A 76 7.65 23.06 -8.99
CA GLN A 76 7.00 24.03 -8.09
C GLN A 76 5.82 23.43 -7.31
N LYS A 77 5.34 22.25 -7.72
CA LYS A 77 4.24 21.54 -7.05
C LYS A 77 4.71 20.67 -5.90
N VAL A 78 5.96 20.20 -5.96
CA VAL A 78 6.52 19.32 -4.93
C VAL A 78 7.02 20.14 -3.76
N TRP A 79 6.60 19.78 -2.54
CA TRP A 79 7.11 20.36 -1.30
C TRP A 79 8.46 19.72 -0.94
N TRP A 80 9.54 20.25 -1.51
CA TRP A 80 10.90 19.71 -1.34
C TRP A 80 11.40 19.81 0.10
N GLY A 81 12.07 18.75 0.56
CA GLY A 81 12.62 18.70 1.91
C GLY A 81 13.24 17.34 2.23
N LYS A 82 13.38 17.07 3.53
CA LYS A 82 13.89 15.77 4.01
C LYS A 82 12.97 14.61 3.62
N GLU A 83 11.66 14.83 3.60
CA GLU A 83 10.67 13.81 3.24
C GLU A 83 10.55 13.61 1.71
N ASN A 84 10.59 14.70 0.95
CA ASN A 84 10.52 14.69 -0.52
C ASN A 84 11.89 15.09 -1.08
N ARG A 85 12.81 14.13 -1.13
CA ARG A 85 14.19 14.37 -1.57
C ARG A 85 14.26 14.51 -3.09
N PRO A 86 14.95 15.53 -3.62
CA PRO A 86 15.15 15.66 -5.06
C PRO A 86 16.09 14.56 -5.57
N PHE A 87 15.77 14.01 -6.74
CA PHE A 87 16.62 13.08 -7.48
C PHE A 87 16.96 13.65 -8.86
N ASP A 88 18.14 13.33 -9.37
CA ASP A 88 18.57 13.74 -10.71
C ASP A 88 17.91 12.89 -11.80
N GLU A 89 17.42 13.54 -12.86
CA GLU A 89 16.70 12.87 -13.95
C GLU A 89 17.61 11.92 -14.75
N LYS A 90 18.87 12.28 -15.00
CA LYS A 90 19.80 11.40 -15.73
C LYS A 90 20.15 10.16 -14.92
N ARG A 91 20.25 10.30 -13.60
CA ARG A 91 20.47 9.15 -12.70
C ARG A 91 19.25 8.24 -12.64
N PHE A 92 18.04 8.81 -12.61
CA PHE A 92 16.81 8.04 -12.73
C PHE A 92 16.81 7.23 -14.04
N ASP A 93 17.14 7.87 -15.15
CA ASP A 93 17.20 7.22 -16.47
C ASP A 93 18.26 6.12 -16.54
N SER A 94 19.41 6.33 -15.88
CA SER A 94 20.48 5.32 -15.76
C SER A 94 20.02 4.09 -14.97
N ILE A 95 19.37 4.29 -13.81
CA ILE A 95 18.80 3.19 -13.01
C ILE A 95 17.73 2.47 -13.82
N TRP A 96 16.84 3.22 -14.48
CA TRP A 96 15.79 2.64 -15.29
C TRP A 96 16.34 1.76 -16.42
N ALA A 97 17.34 2.25 -17.16
CA ALA A 97 18.02 1.47 -18.19
C ALA A 97 18.63 0.16 -17.66
N ARG A 98 19.23 0.21 -16.45
CA ARG A 98 19.79 -0.98 -15.79
C ARG A 98 18.69 -1.96 -15.34
N MET A 99 17.54 -1.47 -14.87
CA MET A 99 16.39 -2.34 -14.53
C MET A 99 15.80 -3.01 -15.78
N GLN A 100 15.70 -2.29 -16.90
CA GLN A 100 15.26 -2.86 -18.18
C GLN A 100 16.23 -3.96 -18.68
N ALA A 101 17.54 -3.75 -18.49
CA ALA A 101 18.56 -4.74 -18.82
C ALA A 101 18.55 -5.93 -17.85
N TYR A 102 18.31 -5.69 -16.56
CA TYR A 102 18.17 -6.74 -15.55
C TYR A 102 17.03 -7.72 -15.89
N LEU A 103 15.90 -7.21 -16.38
CA LEU A 103 14.73 -8.03 -16.72
C LEU A 103 14.87 -8.86 -18.01
N GLN A 104 15.99 -8.78 -18.74
CA GLN A 104 16.19 -9.57 -19.96
C GLN A 104 16.20 -11.08 -19.61
N GLY A 105 15.27 -11.84 -20.19
CA GLY A 105 15.13 -13.28 -19.95
C GLY A 105 14.42 -13.64 -18.63
N ASP A 106 13.92 -12.65 -17.89
CA ASP A 106 13.20 -12.88 -16.64
C ASP A 106 11.69 -12.97 -16.85
N ASP A 107 11.04 -13.66 -15.91
CA ASP A 107 9.59 -13.66 -15.75
C ASP A 107 9.15 -12.42 -14.98
N VAL A 108 7.99 -11.85 -15.36
CA VAL A 108 7.36 -10.76 -14.60
C VAL A 108 5.87 -11.00 -14.39
N PHE A 109 5.34 -10.44 -13.30
CA PHE A 109 3.91 -10.43 -13.01
C PHE A 109 3.36 -9.03 -13.22
N VAL A 110 2.21 -8.93 -13.88
CA VAL A 110 1.56 -7.65 -14.17
C VAL A 110 0.17 -7.63 -13.57
N GLN A 111 -0.17 -6.57 -12.83
CA GLN A 111 -1.53 -6.29 -12.36
C GLN A 111 -1.96 -4.91 -12.86
N ASP A 112 -2.98 -4.90 -13.71
CA ASP A 112 -3.72 -3.71 -14.13
C ASP A 112 -4.89 -3.51 -13.17
N CYS A 113 -4.92 -2.35 -12.51
CA CYS A 113 -5.87 -2.05 -11.45
C CYS A 113 -6.15 -0.54 -11.38
N TYR A 114 -6.97 -0.14 -10.42
CA TYR A 114 -7.25 1.25 -10.10
C TYR A 114 -6.80 1.60 -8.69
N ILE A 115 -6.35 2.84 -8.51
CA ILE A 115 -6.29 3.50 -7.21
C ILE A 115 -7.50 4.42 -7.11
N GLY A 116 -8.41 4.18 -6.18
CA GLY A 116 -9.69 4.89 -6.05
C GLY A 116 -10.91 4.06 -6.47
N THR A 117 -11.92 4.03 -5.61
CA THR A 117 -13.24 3.41 -5.88
C THR A 117 -14.20 4.34 -6.62
N ASP A 118 -14.00 5.66 -6.55
CA ASP A 118 -14.76 6.62 -7.34
C ASP A 118 -14.29 6.65 -8.80
N LYS A 119 -15.14 6.18 -9.72
CA LYS A 119 -14.89 6.15 -11.17
C LYS A 119 -14.47 7.50 -11.77
N LYS A 120 -14.90 8.62 -11.19
CA LYS A 120 -14.54 9.97 -11.67
C LYS A 120 -13.09 10.34 -11.34
N HIS A 121 -12.59 9.86 -10.20
CA HIS A 121 -11.31 10.29 -9.63
C HIS A 121 -10.25 9.19 -9.60
N ARG A 122 -10.63 7.93 -9.82
CA ARG A 122 -9.71 6.78 -9.82
C ARG A 122 -8.62 6.93 -10.88
N MET A 123 -7.44 6.42 -10.55
CA MET A 123 -6.27 6.42 -11.41
C MET A 123 -5.99 5.01 -11.90
N PRO A 124 -6.01 4.74 -13.22
CA PRO A 124 -5.56 3.45 -13.75
C PRO A 124 -4.06 3.31 -13.53
N VAL A 125 -3.65 2.22 -12.89
CA VAL A 125 -2.25 1.92 -12.61
C VAL A 125 -1.91 0.53 -13.13
N ARG A 126 -0.69 0.38 -13.64
CA ARG A 126 -0.07 -0.91 -13.92
C ARG A 126 1.02 -1.15 -12.90
N VAL A 127 1.03 -2.31 -12.27
CA VAL A 127 2.13 -2.73 -11.39
C VAL A 127 2.83 -3.93 -11.99
N ILE A 128 4.16 -3.84 -12.11
CA ILE A 128 5.03 -4.91 -12.62
C ILE A 128 5.92 -5.34 -11.48
N THR A 129 5.89 -6.63 -11.13
CA THR A 129 6.65 -7.19 -10.02
C THR A 129 7.46 -8.39 -10.48
N GLU A 130 8.64 -8.61 -9.90
CA GLU A 130 9.40 -9.86 -10.12
C GLU A 130 8.90 -11.02 -9.24
N TYR A 131 8.28 -10.71 -8.09
CA TYR A 131 7.71 -11.70 -7.18
C TYR A 131 6.21 -11.85 -7.39
N ALA A 132 5.74 -13.09 -7.33
CA ALA A 132 4.32 -13.42 -7.38
C ALA A 132 3.57 -12.92 -6.13
N TRP A 133 4.20 -12.96 -4.95
CA TRP A 133 3.54 -12.50 -3.72
C TRP A 133 3.34 -10.98 -3.70
N HIS A 134 4.23 -10.20 -4.32
CA HIS A 134 4.02 -8.75 -4.53
C HIS A 134 2.89 -8.49 -5.50
N SER A 135 2.75 -9.30 -6.56
CA SER A 135 1.57 -9.23 -7.43
C SER A 135 0.27 -9.56 -6.68
N LEU A 136 0.30 -10.52 -5.74
CA LEU A 136 -0.84 -10.80 -4.87
C LEU A 136 -1.12 -9.66 -3.88
N PHE A 137 -0.07 -9.03 -3.35
CA PHE A 137 -0.18 -7.85 -2.49
C PHE A 137 -0.91 -6.72 -3.22
N VAL A 138 -0.52 -6.41 -4.46
CA VAL A 138 -1.20 -5.45 -5.32
C VAL A 138 -2.66 -5.85 -5.56
N ARG A 139 -2.91 -7.12 -5.92
CA ARG A 139 -4.26 -7.64 -6.13
C ARG A 139 -5.12 -7.54 -4.86
N ASN A 140 -4.52 -7.62 -3.67
CA ASN A 140 -5.24 -7.46 -2.42
C ASN A 140 -5.57 -5.99 -2.13
N LEU A 141 -4.62 -5.07 -2.32
CA LEU A 141 -4.77 -3.69 -1.85
C LEU A 141 -5.33 -2.72 -2.87
N PHE A 142 -5.15 -2.94 -4.18
CA PHE A 142 -5.66 -2.02 -5.19
C PHE A 142 -7.03 -2.46 -5.69
N VAL A 143 -7.79 -1.52 -6.25
CA VAL A 143 -9.16 -1.78 -6.73
C VAL A 143 -9.06 -2.63 -8.00
N ARG A 144 -9.57 -3.86 -7.90
CA ARG A 144 -9.55 -4.85 -8.98
C ARG A 144 -10.46 -4.45 -10.14
N ILE A 145 -10.11 -4.93 -11.33
CA ILE A 145 -10.95 -4.82 -12.52
C ILE A 145 -11.56 -6.20 -12.75
N GLU A 146 -12.81 -6.36 -12.33
CA GLU A 146 -13.52 -7.65 -12.41
C GLU A 146 -14.23 -7.87 -13.76
N ASN A 147 -14.38 -6.80 -14.57
CA ASN A 147 -15.00 -6.88 -15.89
C ASN A 147 -13.93 -6.99 -16.97
N ASP A 148 -14.00 -8.06 -17.78
CA ASP A 148 -13.01 -8.35 -18.82
C ASP A 148 -12.92 -7.26 -19.91
N ASP A 149 -14.05 -6.65 -20.30
CA ASP A 149 -14.05 -5.56 -21.29
C ASP A 149 -13.39 -4.29 -20.74
N GLU A 150 -13.63 -3.97 -19.47
CA GLU A 150 -12.98 -2.87 -18.77
C GLU A 150 -11.48 -3.11 -18.61
N LEU A 151 -11.08 -4.36 -18.34
CA LEU A 151 -9.69 -4.76 -18.24
C LEU A 151 -8.99 -4.66 -19.60
N ALA A 152 -9.62 -5.15 -20.68
CA ALA A 152 -9.11 -5.04 -22.04
C ALA A 152 -8.96 -3.57 -22.49
N ALA A 153 -9.86 -2.69 -22.03
CA ALA A 153 -9.81 -1.26 -22.30
C ALA A 153 -8.87 -0.48 -21.35
N HIS A 154 -8.23 -1.13 -20.37
CA HIS A 154 -7.38 -0.47 -19.39
C HIS A 154 -6.17 0.19 -20.06
N LYS A 155 -5.92 1.44 -19.65
CA LYS A 155 -4.79 2.27 -20.07
C LYS A 155 -4.10 2.80 -18.82
N PRO A 156 -2.90 2.31 -18.45
CA PRO A 156 -2.24 2.80 -17.26
C PRO A 156 -1.90 4.28 -17.39
N GLU A 157 -2.31 5.06 -16.40
CA GLU A 157 -1.86 6.44 -16.24
C GLU A 157 -0.47 6.45 -15.62
N PHE A 158 -0.23 5.64 -14.60
CA PHE A 158 1.08 5.42 -13.99
C PHE A 158 1.48 3.95 -14.06
N THR A 159 2.78 3.69 -14.10
CA THR A 159 3.35 2.34 -13.92
C THR A 159 4.25 2.30 -12.70
N ILE A 160 4.03 1.33 -11.81
CA ILE A 160 4.92 1.01 -10.68
C ILE A 160 5.70 -0.25 -11.03
N ILE A 161 7.02 -0.21 -10.89
CA ILE A 161 7.91 -1.31 -11.20
C ILE A 161 8.69 -1.65 -9.93
N ASP A 162 8.45 -2.85 -9.42
CA ASP A 162 8.97 -3.34 -8.15
C ASP A 162 9.87 -4.55 -8.37
N LEU A 163 11.19 -4.33 -8.23
CA LEU A 163 12.24 -5.32 -8.42
C LEU A 163 13.15 -5.39 -7.18
N PRO A 164 12.69 -5.97 -6.06
CA PRO A 164 13.43 -6.05 -4.81
C PRO A 164 14.87 -6.59 -4.91
N LYS A 165 15.16 -7.50 -5.85
CA LYS A 165 16.50 -8.07 -6.06
C LYS A 165 17.44 -7.15 -6.86
N PHE A 166 16.91 -6.11 -7.50
CA PHE A 166 17.73 -5.09 -8.12
C PHE A 166 18.18 -4.08 -7.07
N HIS A 167 19.48 -3.96 -6.86
CA HIS A 167 20.07 -3.11 -5.85
C HIS A 167 20.74 -1.89 -6.51
N ALA A 168 20.49 -0.70 -5.96
CA ALA A 168 21.26 0.48 -6.32
C ALA A 168 22.71 0.34 -5.81
N VAL A 169 23.63 1.04 -6.46
CA VAL A 169 25.02 1.21 -6.02
C VAL A 169 25.14 2.65 -5.53
N PRO A 170 25.10 2.93 -4.21
CA PRO A 170 24.98 4.29 -3.67
C PRO A 170 25.99 5.29 -4.22
N GLU A 171 27.24 4.86 -4.40
CA GLU A 171 28.32 5.71 -4.90
C GLU A 171 28.11 6.13 -6.37
N LEU A 172 27.46 5.28 -7.17
CA LEU A 172 27.18 5.53 -8.59
C LEU A 172 25.82 6.20 -8.80
N ASP A 173 24.81 5.71 -8.07
CA ASP A 173 23.41 6.06 -8.26
C ASP A 173 23.00 7.27 -7.40
N HIS A 174 23.81 7.65 -6.42
CA HIS A 174 23.56 8.73 -5.44
C HIS A 174 22.28 8.49 -4.64
N THR A 175 22.00 7.22 -4.34
CA THR A 175 20.99 6.80 -3.38
C THR A 175 21.57 6.82 -1.96
N ASN A 176 20.70 6.73 -0.95
CA ASN A 176 21.12 6.68 0.45
C ASN A 176 21.62 5.27 0.84
N SER A 177 21.05 4.23 0.26
CA SER A 177 21.45 2.82 0.43
C SER A 177 21.23 2.04 -0.87
N GLU A 178 21.37 0.71 -0.83
CA GLU A 178 21.03 -0.17 -1.94
C GLU A 178 19.54 -0.17 -2.29
N ALA A 179 18.68 0.22 -1.34
CA ALA A 179 17.25 0.39 -1.59
C ALA A 179 16.95 1.76 -2.21
N PHE A 180 15.87 1.81 -2.99
CA PHE A 180 15.35 3.06 -3.56
C PHE A 180 13.86 2.96 -3.86
N ILE A 181 13.18 4.10 -3.72
CA ILE A 181 11.80 4.34 -4.17
C ILE A 181 11.83 5.66 -4.93
N LEU A 182 11.85 5.58 -6.27
CA LEU A 182 12.02 6.73 -7.15
C LEU A 182 10.72 7.05 -7.87
N LEU A 183 10.18 8.25 -7.66
CA LEU A 183 8.97 8.73 -8.34
C LEU A 183 9.33 9.75 -9.42
N ASN A 184 8.82 9.55 -10.63
CA ASN A 184 8.92 10.49 -11.75
C ASN A 184 7.52 10.77 -12.31
N PHE A 185 6.98 11.97 -12.05
CA PHE A 185 5.60 12.30 -12.44
C PHE A 185 5.47 12.64 -13.93
N ASP A 186 6.51 13.14 -14.60
CA ASP A 186 6.46 13.42 -16.05
C ASP A 186 6.52 12.13 -16.87
N LYS A 187 7.42 11.19 -16.50
CA LYS A 187 7.50 9.86 -17.14
C LYS A 187 6.38 8.93 -16.67
N LYS A 188 5.65 9.31 -15.62
CA LYS A 188 4.60 8.54 -14.95
C LYS A 188 5.07 7.15 -14.49
N LEU A 189 6.27 7.12 -13.91
CA LEU A 189 6.93 5.90 -13.45
C LEU A 189 7.27 6.00 -11.97
N VAL A 190 7.09 4.87 -11.27
CA VAL A 190 7.69 4.62 -9.95
C VAL A 190 8.60 3.40 -10.05
N LEU A 191 9.83 3.53 -9.58
CA LEU A 191 10.81 2.44 -9.53
C LEU A 191 11.11 2.09 -8.08
N ILE A 192 10.97 0.82 -7.72
CA ILE A 192 11.26 0.28 -6.40
C ILE A 192 12.29 -0.85 -6.55
N GLY A 193 13.35 -0.80 -5.74
CA GLY A 193 14.39 -1.83 -5.71
C GLY A 193 15.12 -1.88 -4.38
N GLY A 194 15.83 -2.98 -4.13
CA GLY A 194 16.61 -3.25 -2.91
C GLY A 194 15.80 -3.47 -1.63
N THR A 195 14.46 -3.32 -1.69
CA THR A 195 13.54 -3.57 -0.57
C THR A 195 12.44 -4.51 -1.01
N SER A 196 12.09 -5.47 -0.14
CA SER A 196 10.96 -6.39 -0.36
C SER A 196 9.70 -5.99 0.43
N TYR A 197 9.71 -4.86 1.15
CA TYR A 197 8.57 -4.44 1.97
C TYR A 197 7.37 -4.04 1.10
N GLY A 198 6.26 -4.79 1.17
CA GLY A 198 5.10 -4.57 0.29
C GLY A 198 4.49 -3.17 0.45
N GLY A 199 4.60 -2.58 1.64
CA GLY A 199 4.12 -1.24 1.93
C GLY A 199 4.72 -0.12 1.06
N GLU A 200 5.88 -0.32 0.43
CA GLU A 200 6.43 0.67 -0.52
C GLU A 200 5.60 0.80 -1.79
N ILE A 201 5.02 -0.31 -2.28
CA ILE A 201 4.11 -0.30 -3.44
C ILE A 201 2.85 0.52 -3.09
N LYS A 202 2.21 0.19 -1.96
CA LYS A 202 1.02 0.91 -1.44
C LYS A 202 1.29 2.40 -1.29
N LYS A 203 2.32 2.76 -0.52
CA LYS A 203 2.58 4.17 -0.17
C LYS A 203 3.15 4.98 -1.33
N SER A 204 3.74 4.35 -2.33
CA SER A 204 4.05 5.00 -3.60
C SER A 204 2.78 5.39 -4.35
N ALA A 205 1.82 4.48 -4.51
CA ALA A 205 0.52 4.78 -5.10
C ALA A 205 -0.22 5.89 -4.32
N PHE A 206 -0.19 5.84 -2.99
CA PHE A 206 -0.75 6.92 -2.17
C PHE A 206 -0.06 8.26 -2.38
N THR A 207 1.27 8.27 -2.56
CA THR A 207 2.02 9.50 -2.87
C THR A 207 1.57 10.08 -4.21
N LEU A 208 1.31 9.24 -5.22
CA LEU A 208 0.74 9.69 -6.50
C LEU A 208 -0.65 10.34 -6.29
N MET A 209 -1.52 9.72 -5.49
CA MET A 209 -2.84 10.30 -5.18
C MET A 209 -2.71 11.63 -4.42
N ASN A 210 -1.81 11.71 -3.45
CA ASN A 210 -1.55 12.96 -2.72
C ASN A 210 -1.07 14.10 -3.63
N PHE A 211 -0.32 13.77 -4.68
CA PHE A 211 0.16 14.75 -5.66
C PHE A 211 -0.94 15.16 -6.66
N MET A 212 -1.73 14.19 -7.17
CA MET A 212 -2.66 14.41 -8.28
C MET A 212 -4.05 14.88 -7.85
N MET A 213 -4.55 14.45 -6.69
CA MET A 213 -5.92 14.73 -6.25
C MET A 213 -6.20 16.21 -5.94
N PRO A 214 -5.27 16.99 -5.35
CA PRO A 214 -5.51 18.41 -5.11
C PRO A 214 -5.80 19.22 -6.38
N ASP A 215 -5.16 18.91 -7.51
CA ASP A 215 -5.45 19.54 -8.81
C ASP A 215 -6.89 19.24 -9.29
N LYS A 216 -7.46 18.12 -8.85
CA LYS A 216 -8.84 17.69 -9.11
C LYS A 216 -9.82 18.18 -8.03
N LYS A 217 -9.39 19.05 -7.11
CA LYS A 217 -10.15 19.53 -5.93
C LYS A 217 -10.66 18.40 -5.03
N VAL A 218 -9.90 17.31 -4.96
CA VAL A 218 -10.15 16.22 -4.01
C VAL A 218 -9.11 16.32 -2.90
N LEU A 219 -9.54 16.26 -1.64
CA LEU A 219 -8.65 16.19 -0.48
C LEU A 219 -8.22 14.72 -0.28
N PRO A 220 -6.96 14.35 -0.56
CA PRO A 220 -6.43 13.05 -0.18
C PRO A 220 -6.16 13.03 1.33
N MET A 221 -6.48 11.90 1.97
CA MET A 221 -6.49 11.75 3.42
C MET A 221 -5.84 10.43 3.82
N HIS A 222 -4.99 10.48 4.85
CA HIS A 222 -4.44 9.30 5.52
C HIS A 222 -5.30 9.03 6.77
N CYS A 223 -6.41 8.34 6.59
CA CYS A 223 -7.41 8.08 7.61
C CYS A 223 -8.10 6.73 7.38
N SER A 224 -8.74 6.19 8.41
CA SER A 224 -9.76 5.16 8.20
C SER A 224 -11.13 5.84 8.09
N ALA A 225 -12.10 5.16 7.49
CA ALA A 225 -13.47 5.66 7.37
C ALA A 225 -14.49 4.53 7.48
N ASN A 226 -15.61 4.79 8.15
CA ASN A 226 -16.74 3.87 8.25
C ASN A 226 -18.08 4.62 8.22
N ILE A 227 -19.17 3.87 8.01
CA ILE A 227 -20.52 4.42 7.88
C ILE A 227 -21.51 3.56 8.68
N ASN A 228 -22.42 4.19 9.41
CA ASN A 228 -23.50 3.44 10.07
C ASN A 228 -24.70 3.23 9.15
N LYS A 229 -25.70 2.48 9.64
CA LYS A 229 -26.94 2.19 8.92
C LYS A 229 -27.77 3.44 8.57
N SER A 230 -27.58 4.55 9.28
CA SER A 230 -28.23 5.83 9.03
C SER A 230 -27.55 6.67 7.95
N GLY A 231 -26.39 6.23 7.44
CA GLY A 231 -25.62 6.94 6.42
C GLY A 231 -24.61 7.96 6.98
N GLU A 232 -24.42 8.02 8.30
CA GLU A 232 -23.49 8.95 8.95
C GLU A 232 -22.07 8.41 8.82
N THR A 233 -21.20 9.17 8.15
CA THR A 233 -19.81 8.80 7.89
C THR A 233 -18.88 9.43 8.93
N VAL A 234 -17.97 8.62 9.49
CA VAL A 234 -16.91 9.10 10.38
C VAL A 234 -15.56 8.84 9.71
N ILE A 235 -14.66 9.81 9.79
CA ILE A 235 -13.25 9.66 9.38
C ILE A 235 -12.33 9.76 10.58
N TYR A 236 -11.31 8.91 10.63
CA TYR A 236 -10.35 8.84 11.74
C TYR A 236 -8.92 9.06 11.20
N PHE A 237 -8.37 10.26 11.42
CA PHE A 237 -6.96 10.52 11.13
C PHE A 237 -6.07 10.02 12.25
N GLY A 238 -4.87 9.60 11.91
CA GLY A 238 -3.85 9.18 12.86
C GLY A 238 -2.66 8.52 12.19
N LEU A 239 -1.51 8.47 12.85
CA LEU A 239 -0.37 7.71 12.34
C LEU A 239 -0.57 6.20 12.51
N SER A 240 0.38 5.42 12.01
CA SER A 240 0.36 3.96 12.18
C SER A 240 0.46 3.62 13.66
N GLY A 241 -0.43 2.75 14.16
CA GLY A 241 -0.44 2.32 15.57
C GLY A 241 -1.20 3.23 16.55
N THR A 242 -1.88 4.28 16.10
CA THR A 242 -2.69 5.16 16.98
C THR A 242 -4.15 4.73 17.14
N GLY A 243 -4.52 3.53 16.65
CA GLY A 243 -5.86 2.95 16.81
C GLY A 243 -6.83 3.16 15.63
N LYS A 244 -6.39 3.70 14.48
CA LYS A 244 -7.26 3.90 13.29
C LYS A 244 -8.04 2.64 12.91
N THR A 245 -7.32 1.54 12.68
CA THR A 245 -7.90 0.27 12.20
C THR A 245 -8.86 -0.30 13.24
N THR A 246 -8.42 -0.38 14.49
CA THR A 246 -9.21 -0.88 15.62
C THR A 246 -10.51 -0.09 15.83
N LEU A 247 -10.44 1.25 15.84
CA LEU A 247 -11.63 2.10 16.03
C LEU A 247 -12.55 2.15 14.80
N SER A 248 -12.02 1.91 13.60
CA SER A 248 -12.84 1.82 12.39
C SER A 248 -13.54 0.48 12.23
N ALA A 249 -13.02 -0.59 12.83
CA ALA A 249 -13.57 -1.95 12.80
C ALA A 249 -14.71 -2.15 13.81
N ASP A 250 -15.67 -1.21 13.79
CA ASP A 250 -16.86 -1.23 14.63
C ASP A 250 -17.92 -2.18 14.03
N PRO A 251 -18.46 -3.14 14.79
CA PRO A 251 -19.46 -4.09 14.29
C PRO A 251 -20.76 -3.43 13.79
N ASP A 252 -21.09 -2.22 14.26
CA ASP A 252 -22.29 -1.49 13.87
C ASP A 252 -22.05 -0.51 12.71
N ARG A 253 -20.81 -0.37 12.24
CA ARG A 253 -20.41 0.56 11.19
C ARG A 253 -19.64 -0.14 10.08
N ALA A 254 -20.21 -0.15 8.89
CA ALA A 254 -19.57 -0.76 7.73
C ALA A 254 -18.28 -0.02 7.35
N LEU A 255 -17.19 -0.75 7.19
CA LEU A 255 -15.89 -0.19 6.83
C LEU A 255 -15.90 0.31 5.38
N ILE A 256 -15.49 1.55 5.15
CA ILE A 256 -15.24 2.10 3.80
C ILE A 256 -13.80 1.79 3.38
N GLY A 257 -12.85 1.98 4.30
CA GLY A 257 -11.43 1.65 4.15
C GLY A 257 -10.65 1.94 5.42
N ASP A 258 -9.46 1.36 5.57
CA ASP A 258 -8.68 1.39 6.81
C ASP A 258 -7.56 2.45 6.86
N ASP A 259 -7.17 3.06 5.73
CA ASP A 259 -5.96 3.89 5.72
C ASP A 259 -5.92 5.07 4.72
N GLU A 260 -6.50 4.94 3.51
CA GLU A 260 -6.32 5.95 2.46
C GLU A 260 -7.63 6.32 1.74
N HIS A 261 -8.03 7.58 1.82
CA HIS A 261 -9.30 8.06 1.23
C HIS A 261 -9.14 9.38 0.48
N GLY A 262 -10.04 9.63 -0.46
CA GLY A 262 -10.28 10.94 -1.05
C GLY A 262 -11.60 11.52 -0.55
N TRP A 263 -11.64 12.84 -0.33
CA TRP A 263 -12.88 13.59 -0.10
C TRP A 263 -13.11 14.58 -1.25
N SER A 264 -14.17 14.34 -2.01
CA SER A 264 -14.60 15.15 -3.14
C SER A 264 -15.92 15.88 -2.86
N ASP A 265 -16.43 16.63 -3.84
CA ASP A 265 -17.77 17.22 -3.82
C ASP A 265 -18.90 16.18 -3.65
N ASN A 266 -18.64 14.89 -3.91
CA ASN A 266 -19.62 13.81 -3.76
C ASN A 266 -19.53 13.05 -2.43
N GLY A 267 -18.53 13.33 -1.59
CA GLY A 267 -18.27 12.60 -0.35
C GLY A 267 -16.92 11.90 -0.31
N VAL A 268 -16.82 10.89 0.57
CA VAL A 268 -15.60 10.13 0.85
C VAL A 268 -15.55 8.87 0.00
N PHE A 269 -14.36 8.53 -0.49
CA PHE A 269 -14.12 7.28 -1.22
C PHE A 269 -12.76 6.68 -0.89
N ASN A 270 -12.70 5.36 -0.85
CA ASN A 270 -11.47 4.62 -0.58
C ASN A 270 -10.53 4.69 -1.80
N PHE A 271 -9.22 4.85 -1.56
CA PHE A 271 -8.19 4.68 -2.60
C PHE A 271 -7.84 3.21 -2.83
N GLU A 272 -8.14 2.34 -1.87
CA GLU A 272 -7.76 0.93 -1.84
C GLU A 272 -8.94 -0.01 -2.12
N GLY A 273 -8.62 -1.26 -2.47
CA GLY A 273 -9.52 -2.41 -2.55
C GLY A 273 -9.27 -3.46 -1.45
N GLY A 274 -8.41 -3.15 -0.49
CA GLY A 274 -8.01 -4.04 0.59
C GLY A 274 -7.55 -3.31 1.83
N CYS A 275 -7.03 -4.07 2.79
CA CYS A 275 -6.49 -3.57 4.05
C CYS A 275 -5.10 -4.16 4.32
N TYR A 276 -4.27 -3.40 5.03
CA TYR A 276 -2.90 -3.77 5.36
C TYR A 276 -2.62 -3.61 6.86
N ALA A 277 -3.33 -4.44 7.64
CA ALA A 277 -3.39 -4.34 9.08
C ALA A 277 -2.08 -4.76 9.77
N LYS A 278 -1.76 -4.14 10.90
CA LYS A 278 -0.74 -4.63 11.84
C LYS A 278 -1.33 -5.81 12.61
N VAL A 279 -0.58 -6.90 12.77
CA VAL A 279 -1.09 -8.14 13.40
C VAL A 279 -0.27 -8.63 14.58
N ILE A 280 0.75 -7.88 15.01
CA ILE A 280 1.49 -8.20 16.23
C ILE A 280 0.56 -8.12 17.43
N ARG A 281 0.55 -9.16 18.27
CA ARG A 281 -0.27 -9.32 19.47
C ARG A 281 -1.78 -9.15 19.21
N LEU A 282 -2.22 -9.39 17.97
CA LEU A 282 -3.64 -9.39 17.61
C LEU A 282 -4.35 -10.56 18.30
N SER A 283 -5.46 -10.28 18.98
CA SER A 283 -6.29 -11.30 19.63
C SER A 283 -7.67 -11.40 18.99
N GLU A 284 -8.25 -12.59 19.06
CA GLU A 284 -9.60 -12.87 18.56
C GLU A 284 -10.66 -12.13 19.38
N GLU A 285 -10.41 -11.95 20.67
CA GLU A 285 -11.32 -11.30 21.59
C GLU A 285 -11.38 -9.78 21.37
N ALA A 286 -10.25 -9.14 21.07
CA ALA A 286 -10.19 -7.69 20.90
C ALA A 286 -10.61 -7.26 19.49
N GLU A 287 -10.17 -7.98 18.46
CA GLU A 287 -10.35 -7.59 17.05
C GLU A 287 -10.76 -8.80 16.19
N PRO A 288 -11.93 -9.43 16.45
CA PRO A 288 -12.32 -10.72 15.85
C PRO A 288 -12.35 -10.69 14.32
N ALA A 289 -12.86 -9.60 13.73
CA ALA A 289 -12.96 -9.46 12.28
C ALA A 289 -11.57 -9.46 11.60
N ILE A 290 -10.63 -8.71 12.15
CA ILE A 290 -9.25 -8.64 11.63
C ILE A 290 -8.52 -9.95 11.93
N TYR A 291 -8.70 -10.51 13.13
CA TYR A 291 -8.11 -11.80 13.51
C TYR A 291 -8.51 -12.91 12.54
N ALA A 292 -9.78 -12.99 12.17
CA ALA A 292 -10.27 -13.97 11.20
C ALA A 292 -9.55 -13.88 9.85
N THR A 293 -9.13 -12.69 9.41
CA THR A 293 -8.39 -12.54 8.14
C THR A 293 -7.04 -13.24 8.15
N THR A 294 -6.41 -13.41 9.32
CA THR A 294 -5.13 -14.14 9.49
C THR A 294 -5.25 -15.65 9.27
N ARG A 295 -6.47 -16.12 8.97
CA ARG A 295 -6.84 -17.53 8.79
C ARG A 295 -7.62 -17.76 7.50
N LYS A 296 -7.65 -16.77 6.59
CA LYS A 296 -8.36 -16.85 5.32
C LYS A 296 -7.40 -16.99 4.14
N PHE A 297 -7.79 -17.81 3.17
CA PHE A 297 -7.15 -17.85 1.86
C PHE A 297 -7.19 -16.47 1.19
N GLY A 298 -6.14 -16.14 0.43
CA GLY A 298 -5.93 -14.82 -0.16
C GLY A 298 -5.12 -13.86 0.72
N THR A 299 -5.09 -14.06 2.05
CA THR A 299 -4.33 -13.20 2.95
C THR A 299 -2.82 -13.47 2.86
N ILE A 300 -2.03 -12.40 2.81
CA ILE A 300 -0.58 -12.44 3.00
C ILE A 300 -0.25 -11.99 4.42
N LEU A 301 0.43 -12.83 5.18
CA LEU A 301 1.03 -12.56 6.47
C LEU A 301 2.52 -12.25 6.28
N GLU A 302 2.87 -10.98 6.36
CA GLU A 302 4.22 -10.49 6.15
C GLU A 302 5.00 -10.49 7.47
N ASN A 303 6.13 -11.19 7.50
CA ASN A 303 7.05 -11.31 8.64
C ASN A 303 6.48 -11.94 9.93
N VAL A 304 5.23 -12.41 9.92
CA VAL A 304 4.63 -13.17 11.03
C VAL A 304 5.41 -14.47 11.26
N ALA A 305 5.83 -14.74 12.50
CA ALA A 305 6.48 -15.99 12.87
C ALA A 305 5.56 -17.19 12.63
N ILE A 306 6.13 -18.35 12.33
CA ILE A 306 5.35 -19.54 11.99
C ILE A 306 6.04 -20.78 12.51
N ASP A 307 5.26 -21.65 13.16
CA ASP A 307 5.72 -22.98 13.54
C ASP A 307 5.96 -23.82 12.28
N SER A 308 7.20 -24.31 12.12
CA SER A 308 7.61 -25.01 10.90
C SER A 308 6.89 -26.33 10.67
N TYR A 309 6.48 -27.02 11.74
CA TYR A 309 5.84 -28.33 11.69
C TYR A 309 4.33 -28.21 11.46
N HIS A 310 3.60 -27.53 12.36
CA HIS A 310 2.14 -27.37 12.27
C HIS A 310 1.69 -26.23 11.35
N ARG A 311 2.63 -25.40 10.87
CA ARG A 311 2.37 -24.22 10.02
C ARG A 311 1.42 -23.21 10.66
N LYS A 312 1.33 -23.17 11.98
CA LYS A 312 0.50 -22.19 12.70
C LYS A 312 1.25 -20.86 12.83
N PRO A 313 0.66 -19.73 12.43
CA PRO A 313 1.27 -18.43 12.68
C PRO A 313 1.29 -18.13 14.19
N ASP A 314 2.37 -17.54 14.66
CA ASP A 314 2.45 -16.95 16.00
C ASP A 314 2.38 -15.42 15.85
N LEU A 315 1.25 -14.86 16.28
CA LEU A 315 1.00 -13.42 16.22
C LEU A 315 1.65 -12.66 17.37
N ASN A 316 2.15 -13.34 18.41
CA ASN A 316 2.78 -12.70 19.56
C ASN A 316 4.31 -12.59 19.43
N ASP A 317 4.91 -13.30 18.48
CA ASP A 317 6.35 -13.34 18.25
C ASP A 317 6.81 -12.19 17.34
N ASP A 318 7.61 -11.28 17.90
CA ASP A 318 8.23 -10.13 17.23
C ASP A 318 9.71 -10.34 16.89
N THR A 319 10.22 -11.59 16.93
CA THR A 319 11.63 -11.93 16.66
C THR A 319 12.13 -11.34 15.34
N PHE A 320 11.29 -11.27 14.31
CA PHE A 320 11.64 -10.63 13.04
C PHE A 320 11.38 -9.12 13.04
N THR A 321 10.26 -8.70 13.61
CA THR A 321 9.82 -7.30 13.67
C THR A 321 8.54 -7.18 14.50
N GLU A 322 8.34 -6.03 15.15
CA GLU A 322 7.02 -5.67 15.69
C GLU A 322 6.04 -5.21 14.60
N ASN A 323 6.50 -4.97 13.37
CA ASN A 323 5.66 -4.55 12.24
C ASN A 323 5.20 -5.74 11.40
N THR A 324 4.74 -6.80 12.05
CA THR A 324 4.08 -7.90 11.33
C THR A 324 2.76 -7.41 10.74
N ARG A 325 2.48 -7.81 9.50
CA ARG A 325 1.34 -7.29 8.73
C ARG A 325 0.49 -8.40 8.14
N ALA A 326 -0.78 -8.09 7.91
CA ALA A 326 -1.70 -8.88 7.08
C ALA A 326 -2.24 -8.01 5.94
N ALA A 327 -1.97 -8.41 4.69
CA ALA A 327 -2.55 -7.80 3.50
C ALA A 327 -3.64 -8.71 2.94
N TYR A 328 -4.87 -8.21 2.87
CA TYR A 328 -6.04 -8.97 2.43
C TYR A 328 -7.01 -8.08 1.65
N PRO A 329 -7.79 -8.64 0.70
CA PRO A 329 -8.84 -7.87 0.04
C PRO A 329 -9.91 -7.48 1.05
N ILE A 330 -10.54 -6.32 0.84
CA ILE A 330 -11.51 -5.78 1.81
C ILE A 330 -12.70 -6.71 1.99
N THR A 331 -13.03 -7.51 0.96
CA THR A 331 -14.06 -8.56 0.95
C THR A 331 -13.77 -9.72 1.90
N ASN A 332 -12.60 -9.78 2.54
CA ASN A 332 -12.34 -10.73 3.63
C ASN A 332 -13.01 -10.28 4.95
N LEU A 333 -13.50 -9.06 5.04
CA LEU A 333 -14.30 -8.54 6.14
C LEU A 333 -15.79 -8.62 5.80
N ASP A 334 -16.62 -8.97 6.78
CA ASP A 334 -18.05 -9.20 6.56
C ASP A 334 -18.87 -7.90 6.56
N ASN A 335 -18.45 -6.88 7.34
CA ASN A 335 -19.14 -5.60 7.48
C ASN A 335 -18.42 -4.47 6.74
N ILE A 336 -18.65 -4.38 5.43
CA ILE A 336 -17.99 -3.40 4.55
C ILE A 336 -19.00 -2.61 3.72
N LYS A 337 -18.59 -1.44 3.27
CA LYS A 337 -19.30 -0.67 2.24
C LYS A 337 -18.79 -1.13 0.88
N GLU A 338 -19.53 -2.00 0.21
CA GLU A 338 -19.08 -2.72 -1.01
C GLU A 338 -18.56 -1.81 -2.15
N ASP A 339 -19.18 -0.65 -2.35
CA ASP A 339 -18.74 0.31 -3.37
C ASP A 339 -17.62 1.24 -2.90
N GLY A 340 -17.15 1.09 -1.66
CA GLY A 340 -16.04 1.80 -1.04
C GLY A 340 -16.21 3.32 -1.02
N LYS A 341 -17.45 3.80 -0.92
CA LYS A 341 -17.82 5.23 -0.98
C LYS A 341 -18.91 5.57 0.01
N SER A 342 -18.96 6.82 0.43
CA SER A 342 -20.05 7.37 1.23
C SER A 342 -20.29 8.85 0.93
N GLY A 343 -21.30 9.44 1.58
CA GLY A 343 -21.52 10.88 1.55
C GLY A 343 -20.44 11.67 2.31
N HIS A 344 -20.74 12.92 2.63
CA HIS A 344 -19.83 13.74 3.44
C HIS A 344 -19.73 13.21 4.88
N PRO A 345 -18.54 13.31 5.50
CA PRO A 345 -18.38 12.95 6.90
C PRO A 345 -19.19 13.88 7.79
N THR A 346 -19.91 13.31 8.75
CA THR A 346 -20.56 14.05 9.84
C THR A 346 -19.57 14.37 10.94
N ASP A 347 -18.58 13.50 11.12
CA ASP A 347 -17.61 13.55 12.21
C ASP A 347 -16.19 13.30 11.71
N ILE A 348 -15.25 14.06 12.27
CA ILE A 348 -13.82 13.95 12.02
C ILE A 348 -13.13 13.74 13.35
N VAL A 349 -12.44 12.61 13.48
CA VAL A 349 -11.70 12.23 14.69
C VAL A 349 -10.20 12.30 14.41
N PHE A 350 -9.47 13.03 15.24
CA PHE A 350 -8.01 13.06 15.22
C PHE A 350 -7.47 12.20 16.36
N LEU A 351 -6.89 11.06 16.00
CA LEU A 351 -6.28 10.13 16.94
C LEU A 351 -4.83 10.52 17.19
N THR A 352 -4.49 10.68 18.47
CA THR A 352 -3.12 10.98 18.89
C THR A 352 -2.73 10.10 20.07
N ALA A 353 -1.62 9.38 19.92
CA ALA A 353 -0.93 8.73 21.02
C ALA A 353 -0.04 9.76 21.72
N ASP A 354 -0.58 10.40 22.76
CA ASP A 354 0.17 11.39 23.55
C ASP A 354 1.03 10.70 24.62
N ALA A 355 2.33 10.54 24.33
CA ALA A 355 3.28 9.92 25.23
C ALA A 355 3.54 10.72 26.52
N PHE A 356 3.17 12.01 26.56
CA PHE A 356 3.36 12.86 27.74
C PHE A 356 2.15 12.88 28.69
N GLY A 357 1.01 12.31 28.28
CA GLY A 357 -0.20 12.26 29.10
C GLY A 357 -0.76 13.64 29.45
N VAL A 358 -0.61 14.62 28.55
CA VAL A 358 -1.05 16.01 28.72
C VAL A 358 -2.44 16.21 28.12
N LEU A 359 -2.68 15.65 26.94
CA LEU A 359 -3.95 15.81 26.23
C LEU A 359 -5.07 15.06 26.96
N PRO A 360 -6.28 15.64 27.06
CA PRO A 360 -7.42 14.94 27.61
C PRO A 360 -7.83 13.78 26.68
N PRO A 361 -8.55 12.76 27.20
CA PRO A 361 -8.99 11.62 26.39
C PRO A 361 -9.85 12.01 25.18
N LEU A 362 -10.61 13.11 25.27
CA LEU A 362 -11.45 13.62 24.19
C LEU A 362 -11.60 15.14 24.30
N SER A 363 -11.47 15.84 23.17
CA SER A 363 -11.71 17.28 23.05
C SER A 363 -12.58 17.57 21.83
N ARG A 364 -13.61 18.41 21.98
CA ARG A 364 -14.37 18.95 20.84
C ARG A 364 -13.67 20.20 20.33
N LEU A 365 -13.22 20.15 19.07
CA LEU A 365 -12.45 21.24 18.45
C LEU A 365 -13.36 22.24 17.75
N THR A 366 -12.99 23.53 17.79
CA THR A 366 -13.51 24.52 16.83
C THR A 366 -12.88 24.29 15.45
N PRO A 367 -13.44 24.84 14.35
CA PRO A 367 -12.83 24.73 13.03
C PRO A 367 -11.38 25.22 12.97
N GLN A 368 -11.05 26.29 13.70
CA GLN A 368 -9.68 26.82 13.79
C GLN A 368 -8.75 25.85 14.52
N GLN A 369 -9.21 25.25 15.62
CA GLN A 369 -8.44 24.23 16.34
C GLN A 369 -8.27 22.97 15.49
N ALA A 370 -9.30 22.58 14.72
CA ALA A 370 -9.21 21.43 13.83
C ALA A 370 -8.14 21.64 12.75
N MET A 371 -8.12 22.80 12.08
CA MET A 371 -7.05 23.15 11.13
C MET A 371 -5.67 23.16 11.80
N TYR A 372 -5.56 23.75 13.00
CA TYR A 372 -4.31 23.80 13.74
C TYR A 372 -3.77 22.40 14.06
N HIS A 373 -4.60 21.53 14.64
CA HIS A 373 -4.19 20.18 15.00
C HIS A 373 -3.97 19.28 13.78
N PHE A 374 -4.72 19.47 12.70
CA PHE A 374 -4.49 18.78 11.44
C PHE A 374 -3.12 19.11 10.83
N LEU A 375 -2.76 20.40 10.80
CA LEU A 375 -1.46 20.85 10.29
C LEU A 375 -0.30 20.47 11.21
N LEU A 376 -0.53 20.50 12.54
CA LEU A 376 0.48 20.10 13.51
C LEU A 376 0.76 18.60 13.43
N GLY A 377 -0.27 17.77 13.26
CA GLY A 377 -0.13 16.32 13.13
C GLY A 377 0.44 15.62 14.37
N TYR A 378 0.44 16.29 15.53
CA TYR A 378 1.13 15.82 16.74
C TYR A 378 0.69 14.41 17.16
N THR A 379 1.67 13.52 17.29
CA THR A 379 1.49 12.21 17.93
C THR A 379 2.84 11.60 18.30
N ALA A 380 2.86 10.37 18.83
CA ALA A 380 4.09 9.60 19.02
C ALA A 380 4.25 8.53 17.93
N LYS A 381 5.44 8.43 17.35
CA LYS A 381 5.85 7.25 16.58
C LYS A 381 5.94 6.07 17.55
N VAL A 382 5.02 5.13 17.43
CA VAL A 382 5.05 3.88 18.20
C VAL A 382 6.11 2.96 17.59
N ALA A 383 6.76 2.16 18.45
CA ALA A 383 7.82 1.23 18.06
C ALA A 383 7.43 0.32 16.87
N GLY A 384 8.42 0.08 15.99
CA GLY A 384 8.31 -0.78 14.81
C GLY A 384 7.73 -0.16 13.55
N THR A 385 7.16 1.05 13.56
CA THR A 385 6.49 1.62 12.36
C THR A 385 7.43 2.11 11.25
N GLU A 386 8.68 2.43 11.59
CA GLU A 386 9.78 2.81 10.67
C GLU A 386 11.08 2.16 11.12
N ARG A 387 12.01 1.91 10.18
CA ARG A 387 13.30 1.29 10.48
C ARG A 387 14.07 2.14 11.51
N GLY A 388 14.39 1.55 12.66
CA GLY A 388 15.19 2.18 13.72
C GLY A 388 14.39 2.86 14.86
N VAL A 389 13.06 2.80 14.86
CA VAL A 389 12.24 3.32 15.98
C VAL A 389 11.95 2.21 16.99
N THR A 390 12.59 2.27 18.15
CA THR A 390 12.45 1.29 19.25
C THR A 390 11.72 1.83 20.47
N GLU A 391 11.58 3.15 20.62
CA GLU A 391 10.87 3.81 21.72
C GLU A 391 9.91 4.89 21.19
N PRO A 392 8.82 5.23 21.90
CA PRO A 392 7.92 6.30 21.50
C PRO A 392 8.64 7.63 21.32
N GLN A 393 8.60 8.19 20.11
CA GLN A 393 9.19 9.49 19.80
C GLN A 393 8.09 10.46 19.35
N ALA A 394 7.99 11.61 20.01
CA ALA A 394 7.09 12.67 19.58
C ALA A 394 7.44 13.14 18.16
N THR A 395 6.42 13.32 17.33
CA THR A 395 6.55 13.73 15.93
C THR A 395 5.43 14.66 15.50
#